data_AF-A0A952L6Z8-F1
#
_entry.id   AF-A0A952L6Z8-F1
#
_cell.length_a   1.000
_cell.length_b   1.000
_cell.length_c   1.000
_cell.angle_alpha   90.00
_cell.angle_beta   90.00
_cell.angle_gamma   90.00
#
_symmetry.space_group_name_H-M   'P 1'
#
loop_
_entity.id
_entity.type
_entity.pdbx_description
1 polymer ?
#
loop_
_entity_poly.entity_id
_entity_poly.type
_entity_poly.pdbx_seq_one_letter_code
_entity_poly.pdbx_strand_id
1 'polypeptide(L)'
;MKRRALLLWAAALPALAQAEVEANTATRAELESLPGLGPALVQRLLAARPFADWTDLTRRVPGIKAATARKLSAAGLRVAGLAYSAAGGEAG
;
A
#
# COMPACT_ATOMS: atom_id res chain seq x y z
N MET A 1 41.59 -18.62 -36.72
CA MET A 1 41.33 -17.86 -35.47
C MET A 1 40.39 -16.70 -35.78
N LYS A 2 39.50 -16.32 -34.84
CA LYS A 2 38.44 -15.27 -34.87
C LYS A 2 37.03 -15.84 -35.14
N ARG A 3 35.96 -15.64 -34.36
CA ARG A 3 35.64 -15.00 -33.06
C ARG A 3 34.40 -15.75 -32.53
N ARG A 4 34.40 -16.19 -31.27
CA ARG A 4 33.26 -16.88 -30.64
C ARG A 4 32.13 -15.86 -30.44
N ALA A 5 31.01 -16.06 -31.11
CA ALA A 5 29.79 -15.28 -30.90
C ALA A 5 29.12 -15.76 -29.60
N LEU A 6 29.33 -15.01 -28.51
CA LEU A 6 28.54 -15.14 -27.29
C LEU A 6 27.28 -14.28 -27.46
N LEU A 7 26.17 -14.91 -27.84
CA LEU A 7 24.85 -14.31 -27.71
C LEU A 7 24.44 -14.40 -26.24
N LEU A 8 24.64 -13.29 -25.52
CA LEU A 8 24.10 -13.08 -24.18
C LEU A 8 22.58 -12.89 -24.32
N TRP A 9 21.83 -13.96 -24.05
CA TRP A 9 20.38 -13.89 -23.92
C TRP A 9 20.04 -13.22 -22.58
N ALA A 10 19.88 -11.89 -22.60
CA ALA A 10 19.32 -11.14 -21.47
C ALA A 10 17.79 -11.26 -21.52
N ALA A 11 17.24 -12.26 -20.82
CA ALA A 11 15.80 -12.34 -20.59
C ALA A 11 15.45 -11.57 -19.31
N ALA A 12 14.61 -10.55 -19.49
CA ALA A 12 14.20 -9.57 -18.50
C ALA A 12 13.57 -10.20 -17.24
N LEU A 13 13.96 -9.70 -16.07
CA LEU A 13 13.24 -9.89 -14.82
C LEU A 13 11.86 -9.21 -14.97
N PRO A 14 10.72 -9.90 -14.76
CA PRO A 14 9.45 -9.22 -14.71
C PRO A 14 9.48 -8.28 -13.51
N ALA A 15 9.37 -6.98 -13.74
CA ALA A 15 9.08 -6.04 -12.68
C ALA A 15 7.71 -6.43 -12.10
N LEU A 16 7.71 -7.01 -10.90
CA LEU A 16 6.50 -7.26 -10.13
C LEU A 16 5.85 -5.90 -9.88
N ALA A 17 4.91 -5.53 -10.75
CA ALA A 17 4.00 -4.42 -10.49
C ALA A 17 3.15 -4.84 -9.29
N GLN A 18 3.58 -4.46 -8.09
CA GLN A 18 2.74 -4.52 -6.90
C GLN A 18 1.52 -3.66 -7.20
N ALA A 19 0.36 -4.30 -7.36
CA ALA A 19 -0.89 -3.59 -7.55
C ALA A 19 -1.10 -2.69 -6.33
N GLU A 20 -1.03 -1.38 -6.54
CA GLU A 20 -1.19 -0.41 -5.48
C GLU A 20 -2.68 -0.30 -5.17
N VAL A 21 -3.03 -0.61 -3.92
CA VAL A 21 -4.41 -0.54 -3.45
C VAL A 21 -4.64 0.88 -2.94
N GLU A 22 -5.55 1.63 -3.56
CA GLU A 22 -5.81 3.01 -3.16
C GLU A 22 -6.93 3.08 -2.11
N ALA A 23 -6.66 3.62 -0.92
CA ALA A 23 -7.58 3.60 0.21
C ALA A 23 -8.92 4.28 -0.07
N ASN A 24 -8.96 5.24 -1.01
CA ASN A 24 -10.16 5.97 -1.40
C ASN A 24 -11.04 5.22 -2.41
N THR A 25 -10.47 4.33 -3.24
CA THR A 25 -11.18 3.65 -4.34
C THR A 25 -11.22 2.13 -4.20
N ALA A 26 -10.39 1.55 -3.34
CA ALA A 26 -10.30 0.12 -3.11
C ALA A 26 -11.65 -0.48 -2.74
N THR A 27 -11.89 -1.71 -3.19
CA THR A 27 -13.09 -2.45 -2.80
C THR A 27 -12.98 -2.94 -1.35
N ARG A 28 -14.11 -3.36 -0.77
CA ARG A 28 -14.11 -4.00 0.55
C ARG A 28 -13.16 -5.20 0.59
N ALA A 29 -13.23 -6.08 -0.41
CA ALA A 29 -12.41 -7.29 -0.49
C ALA A 29 -10.91 -6.99 -0.58
N GLU A 30 -10.53 -5.98 -1.38
CA GLU A 30 -9.13 -5.52 -1.49
C GLU A 30 -8.59 -5.05 -0.13
N LEU A 31 -9.40 -4.29 0.62
CA LEU A 31 -9.03 -3.82 1.94
C LEU A 31 -8.96 -4.96 2.97
N GLU A 32 -9.91 -5.90 2.95
CA GLU A 32 -9.90 -7.07 3.85
C GLU A 32 -8.74 -8.04 3.54
N SER A 33 -8.21 -8.03 2.32
CA SER A 33 -7.02 -8.79 1.95
C SER A 33 -5.73 -8.22 2.54
N LEU A 34 -5.75 -6.98 3.07
CA LEU A 34 -4.57 -6.35 3.64
C LEU A 34 -4.31 -6.82 5.08
N PRO A 35 -3.04 -7.08 5.43
CA PRO A 35 -2.68 -7.62 6.74
C PRO A 35 -3.00 -6.61 7.86
N GLY A 36 -3.88 -7.00 8.77
CA GLY A 36 -4.28 -6.19 9.93
C GLY A 36 -5.52 -5.33 9.72
N LEU A 37 -6.18 -5.40 8.55
CA LEU A 37 -7.52 -4.84 8.36
C LEU A 37 -8.59 -5.91 8.58
N GLY A 38 -9.20 -5.89 9.76
CA GLY A 38 -10.40 -6.70 10.03
C GLY A 38 -11.69 -6.05 9.50
N PRO A 39 -12.81 -6.79 9.45
CA PRO A 39 -14.08 -6.30 8.87
C PRO A 39 -14.57 -5.01 9.52
N ALA A 40 -14.37 -4.83 10.83
CA ALA A 40 -14.72 -3.61 11.55
C ALA A 40 -13.87 -2.40 11.13
N LEU A 41 -12.56 -2.58 10.89
CA LEU A 41 -11.69 -1.51 10.41
C LEU A 41 -11.99 -1.16 8.96
N VAL A 42 -12.24 -2.16 8.11
CA VAL A 42 -12.61 -1.94 6.72
C VAL A 42 -13.93 -1.18 6.62
N GLN A 43 -14.93 -1.51 7.42
CA GLN A 43 -16.18 -0.75 7.46
C GLN A 43 -15.96 0.72 7.85
N ARG A 44 -15.13 0.99 8.87
CA ARG A 44 -14.78 2.36 9.27
C ARG A 44 -14.03 3.10 8.16
N LEU A 45 -13.09 2.42 7.51
CA LEU A 45 -12.32 2.98 6.40
C LEU A 45 -13.25 3.36 5.24
N LEU A 46 -14.18 2.49 4.86
CA LEU A 46 -15.18 2.76 3.82
C LEU A 46 -16.10 3.93 4.20
N ALA A 47 -16.56 3.98 5.46
CA ALA A 47 -17.47 5.02 5.93
C ALA A 47 -16.81 6.39 6.08
N ALA A 48 -15.50 6.44 6.35
CA ALA A 48 -14.76 7.68 6.53
C ALA A 48 -14.15 8.22 5.23
N ARG A 49 -14.33 7.57 4.07
CA ARG A 49 -13.87 8.14 2.80
C ARG A 49 -14.52 9.51 2.52
N PRO A 50 -13.83 10.40 1.77
CA PRO A 50 -12.44 10.30 1.31
C PRO A 50 -11.42 10.70 2.38
N PHE A 51 -10.17 10.26 2.21
CA PHE A 51 -9.01 10.63 3.01
C PHE A 51 -8.06 11.49 2.18
N ALA A 52 -7.54 12.56 2.79
CA ALA A 52 -6.54 13.42 2.16
C ALA A 52 -5.13 12.81 2.22
N ASP A 53 -4.79 12.20 3.36
CA ASP A 53 -3.47 11.66 3.64
C ASP A 53 -3.53 10.63 4.78
N TRP A 54 -2.37 10.04 5.11
CA TRP A 54 -2.25 9.03 6.17
C TRP A 54 -2.56 9.57 7.58
N THR A 55 -2.34 10.86 7.84
CA THR A 55 -2.70 11.46 9.13
C THR A 55 -4.22 11.57 9.26
N ASP A 56 -4.94 11.98 8.21
CA ASP A 56 -6.41 11.99 8.21
C ASP A 56 -6.98 10.58 8.42
N LEU A 57 -6.43 9.58 7.70
CA LEU A 57 -6.85 8.19 7.84
C LEU A 57 -6.66 7.66 9.27
N THR A 58 -5.47 7.83 9.85
CA THR A 58 -5.18 7.33 11.21
C THR A 58 -5.97 8.06 12.30
N ARG A 59 -6.27 9.35 12.11
CA ARG A 59 -7.14 10.13 13.02
C ARG A 59 -8.60 9.67 12.96
N ARG A 60 -9.12 9.35 11.77
CA ARG A 60 -10.54 9.01 11.57
C ARG A 60 -10.84 7.53 11.76
N VAL A 61 -9.84 6.66 11.60
CA VAL A 61 -9.99 5.20 11.73
C VAL A 61 -9.22 4.70 12.96
N PRO A 62 -9.83 4.74 14.15
CA PRO A 62 -9.19 4.24 15.36
C PRO A 62 -8.90 2.75 15.24
N GLY A 63 -7.62 2.40 15.42
CA GLY A 63 -7.09 1.04 15.25
C GLY A 63 -6.00 0.93 14.17
N ILE A 64 -5.91 1.91 13.27
CA ILE A 64 -4.77 2.04 12.36
C ILE A 64 -3.77 3.00 13.01
N LYS A 65 -2.73 2.43 13.64
CA LYS A 65 -1.58 3.17 14.21
C LYS A 65 -0.37 3.09 13.27
N ALA A 66 0.71 3.79 13.60
CA ALA A 66 1.94 3.81 12.82
C ALA A 66 2.45 2.41 12.40
N ALA A 67 2.44 1.43 13.31
CA ALA A 67 2.88 0.07 12.98
C ALA A 67 1.97 -0.61 11.93
N THR A 68 0.66 -0.50 12.07
CA THR A 68 -0.31 -1.03 11.10
C THR A 68 -0.20 -0.29 9.78
N ALA A 69 -0.13 1.05 9.80
CA ALA A 69 0.00 1.87 8.60
C ALA A 69 1.27 1.52 7.80
N ARG A 70 2.41 1.29 8.47
CA ARG A 70 3.64 0.78 7.83
C ARG A 70 3.42 -0.57 7.16
N LYS A 71 2.75 -1.51 7.83
CA LYS A 71 2.46 -2.84 7.27
C LYS A 71 1.53 -2.76 6.07
N LEU A 72 0.49 -1.93 6.15
CA LEU A 72 -0.46 -1.73 5.06
C LEU A 72 0.22 -1.08 3.85
N SER A 73 1.04 -0.05 4.06
CA SER A 73 1.77 0.59 2.97
C SER A 73 2.83 -0.33 2.36
N ALA A 74 3.51 -1.14 3.17
CA ALA A 74 4.40 -2.19 2.68
C ALA A 74 3.65 -3.27 1.87
N ALA A 75 2.38 -3.53 2.21
CA ALA A 75 1.49 -4.41 1.46
C ALA A 75 0.90 -3.75 0.20
N GLY A 76 1.22 -2.48 -0.09
CA GLY A 76 0.79 -1.78 -1.30
C GLY A 76 -0.39 -0.82 -1.09
N LEU A 77 -0.88 -0.62 0.14
CA LEU A 77 -1.91 0.40 0.40
C LEU A 77 -1.33 1.81 0.21
N ARG A 78 -2.05 2.64 -0.52
CA ARG A 78 -1.80 4.07 -0.71
C ARG A 78 -2.98 4.88 -0.19
N VAL A 79 -2.72 6.13 0.17
CA VAL A 79 -3.77 7.10 0.53
C VAL A 79 -3.55 8.35 -0.30
N ALA A 80 -4.46 8.64 -1.22
CA ALA A 80 -4.32 9.73 -2.19
C ALA A 80 -2.98 9.64 -2.96
N GLY A 81 -2.57 8.42 -3.34
CA GLY A 81 -1.29 8.13 -4.00
C GLY A 81 -0.06 8.13 -3.08
N LEU A 82 -0.20 8.44 -1.79
CA LEU A 82 0.94 8.52 -0.86
C LEU A 82 1.22 7.17 -0.20
N ALA A 83 2.51 6.79 -0.12
CA ALA A 83 2.96 5.76 0.82
C ALA A 83 2.91 6.29 2.25
N TYR A 84 2.77 5.38 3.22
CA TYR A 84 3.04 5.71 4.60
C TYR A 84 4.56 5.86 4.77
N SER A 85 5.03 7.09 4.94
CA SER A 85 6.38 7.35 5.43
C SER A 85 6.32 7.58 6.94
N ALA A 86 7.25 7.00 7.70
CA ALA A 86 7.34 7.23 9.14
C ALA A 86 7.40 8.73 9.48
N ALA A 87 7.99 9.56 8.60
CA ALA A 87 8.03 11.02 8.74
C ALA A 87 6.66 11.71 8.63
N GLY A 88 5.66 11.08 8.01
CA GLY A 88 4.32 11.65 7.77
C GLY A 88 3.22 11.11 8.68
N GLY A 89 3.54 10.16 9.57
CA GLY A 89 2.59 9.59 10.54
C GLY A 89 3.01 9.73 12.01
N GLU A 90 4.11 10.45 12.26
CA GLU A 90 4.48 10.93 13.60
C GLU A 90 3.82 12.30 13.84
N ALA A 91 2.56 12.29 14.29
CA ALA A 91 1.95 13.44 14.93
C ALA A 91 0.83 12.99 15.88
N GLY A 92 1.19 12.60 17.10
CA GLY A 92 0.30 12.49 18.26
C GLY A 92 0.33 11.16 18.97
#